data_AF-A0A928GF60-F1
#
_entry.id   AF-A0A928GF60-F1
#
_cell.length_a   1.000
_cell.length_b   1.000
_cell.length_c   1.000
_cell.angle_alpha   90.00
_cell.angle_beta   90.00
_cell.angle_gamma   90.00
#
_symmetry.space_group_name_H-M   'P 1'
#
loop_
_entity.id
_entity.type
_entity.pdbx_description
1 polymer ?
#
loop_
_entity_poly.entity_id
_entity_poly.type
_entity_poly.pdbx_seq_one_letter_code
_entity_poly.pdbx_strand_id
1 'polypeptide(L)'
;MKRHQTLFLLLVLLCVVGIGSWMLRPWDALEKKWGARQQEVVIDRYDRVLDEYVSLNSYTALGRMNTQYPMETKLLIEDVLKLGPVNDPNAEQRLRHYYLDSTVQVLLDEVHRQYGDMSDIEADFSRVFEELKQKDPDFRVPHVYTQVSCLNQSIVVGDTLIGISLDKYLGADFPLYADFYTQEQRAQMNREFIVRDAINAYMQFLGN
;
A
#
# COMPACT_ATOMS: atom_id res chain seq x y z
N MET A 1 -1.03 -40.89 -61.19
CA MET A 1 -0.13 -39.94 -60.48
C MET A 1 -0.86 -38.86 -59.67
N LYS A 2 -1.88 -38.15 -60.20
CA LYS A 2 -2.54 -37.03 -59.49
C LYS A 2 -3.26 -37.41 -58.18
N ARG A 3 -3.92 -38.57 -58.09
CA ARG A 3 -4.66 -39.02 -56.88
C ARG A 3 -3.79 -39.24 -55.63
N HIS A 4 -2.55 -39.71 -55.79
CA HIS A 4 -1.66 -39.97 -54.67
C HIS A 4 -1.03 -38.68 -54.11
N GLN A 5 -0.81 -37.66 -54.94
CA GLN A 5 -0.34 -36.35 -54.49
C GLN A 5 -1.42 -35.59 -53.70
N THR A 6 -2.70 -35.69 -54.10
CA THR A 6 -3.80 -35.06 -53.37
C THR A 6 -4.05 -35.68 -52.00
N LEU A 7 -3.93 -37.01 -51.88
CA LEU A 7 -4.03 -37.74 -50.61
C LEU A 7 -2.88 -37.39 -49.65
N PHE A 8 -1.66 -37.23 -50.17
CA PHE A 8 -0.51 -36.82 -49.37
C PHE A 8 -0.65 -35.39 -48.84
N LEU A 9 -1.11 -34.45 -49.68
CA LEU A 9 -1.35 -33.06 -49.27
C LEU A 9 -2.46 -32.93 -48.22
N LEU A 10 -3.54 -33.72 -48.31
CA LEU A 10 -4.61 -33.74 -47.30
C LEU A 10 -4.14 -34.32 -45.95
N LEU A 11 -3.28 -35.34 -45.97
CA LEU A 11 -2.69 -35.93 -44.76
C LEU A 11 -1.75 -34.95 -44.04
N VAL A 12 -0.92 -34.22 -44.78
CA VAL A 12 -0.04 -33.20 -44.21
C VAL A 12 -0.84 -32.04 -43.60
N LEU A 13 -1.94 -31.61 -44.25
CA LEU A 13 -2.81 -30.56 -43.73
C LEU A 13 -3.50 -30.97 -42.41
N LEU A 14 -3.95 -32.23 -42.30
CA LEU A 14 -4.54 -32.80 -41.09
C LEU A 14 -3.54 -32.89 -39.93
N CYS A 15 -2.27 -33.19 -40.19
CA CYS A 15 -1.22 -33.19 -39.17
C CYS A 15 -0.91 -31.78 -38.65
N VAL A 16 -0.90 -30.76 -39.50
CA VAL A 16 -0.64 -29.36 -39.08
C VAL A 16 -1.77 -28.81 -38.21
N VAL A 17 -3.03 -29.15 -38.51
CA VAL A 17 -4.19 -28.72 -37.70
C VAL A 17 -4.31 -29.52 -36.40
N GLY A 18 -3.97 -30.82 -36.42
CA GLY A 18 -4.02 -31.68 -35.23
C GLY A 18 -2.97 -31.36 -34.16
N ILE A 19 -1.76 -30.94 -34.57
CA ILE A 19 -0.69 -30.54 -33.65
C ILE A 19 -0.98 -29.16 -33.03
N GLY A 20 -1.54 -28.23 -33.83
CA GLY A 20 -1.90 -26.89 -33.35
C GLY A 20 -2.87 -26.91 -32.16
N SER A 21 -3.87 -27.80 -32.17
CA SER A 21 -4.88 -27.84 -31.09
C SER A 21 -4.36 -28.41 -29.76
N TRP A 22 -3.33 -29.28 -29.80
CA TRP A 22 -2.73 -29.87 -28.59
C TRP A 22 -1.53 -29.09 -28.05
N MET A 23 -0.80 -28.37 -28.91
CA MET A 23 0.40 -27.61 -28.53
C MET A 23 0.08 -26.18 -28.05
N LEU A 24 -1.04 -25.59 -28.48
CA LEU A 24 -1.47 -24.26 -28.03
C LEU A 24 -1.98 -24.23 -26.59
N ARG A 25 -2.69 -25.28 -26.13
CA ARG A 25 -3.24 -25.37 -24.76
C ARG A 25 -2.19 -25.26 -23.64
N PRO A 26 -1.03 -25.93 -23.70
CA PRO A 26 0.01 -25.75 -22.69
C PRO A 26 0.74 -24.40 -22.81
N TRP A 27 0.83 -23.82 -24.02
CA TRP A 27 1.46 -22.51 -24.21
C TRP A 27 0.61 -21.37 -23.62
N ASP A 28 -0.70 -21.37 -23.85
CA ASP A 28 -1.62 -20.37 -23.28
C ASP A 28 -1.62 -20.40 -21.73
N ALA A 29 -1.53 -21.59 -21.14
CA ALA A 29 -1.46 -21.77 -19.69
C ALA A 29 -0.11 -21.32 -19.10
N LEU A 30 0.98 -21.45 -19.87
CA LEU A 30 2.31 -20.97 -19.50
C LEU A 30 2.43 -19.46 -19.71
N GLU A 31 1.97 -18.89 -20.82
CA GLU A 31 1.91 -17.43 -21.01
C GLU A 31 1.09 -16.74 -19.92
N LYS A 32 -0.03 -17.32 -19.50
CA LYS A 32 -0.82 -16.80 -18.37
C LYS A 32 -0.05 -16.88 -17.03
N LYS A 33 0.80 -17.90 -16.86
CA LYS A 33 1.67 -18.08 -15.68
C LYS A 33 2.91 -17.18 -15.66
N TRP A 34 3.44 -16.83 -16.83
CA TRP A 34 4.68 -16.04 -16.98
C TRP A 34 4.39 -14.56 -17.25
N GLY A 35 3.22 -14.22 -17.81
CA GLY A 35 2.76 -12.85 -18.05
C GLY A 35 2.11 -12.18 -16.82
N ALA A 36 1.67 -12.96 -15.83
CA ALA A 36 1.24 -12.46 -14.53
C ALA A 36 2.42 -12.49 -13.55
N ARG A 37 3.41 -11.62 -13.73
CA ARG A 37 4.30 -11.28 -12.61
C ARG A 37 3.40 -10.59 -11.58
N GLN A 38 3.01 -11.32 -10.54
CA GLN A 38 2.22 -10.80 -9.42
C GLN A 38 2.89 -9.51 -8.97
N GLN A 39 2.14 -8.41 -9.04
CA GLN A 39 2.67 -7.11 -8.64
C GLN A 39 2.67 -7.11 -7.11
N GLU A 40 3.78 -7.54 -6.54
CA GLU A 40 4.01 -7.51 -5.10
C GLU A 40 3.90 -6.06 -4.63
N VAL A 41 3.01 -5.84 -3.67
CA VAL A 41 2.79 -4.55 -3.06
C VAL A 41 3.95 -4.30 -2.11
N VAL A 42 4.70 -3.24 -2.37
CA VAL A 42 5.72 -2.74 -1.46
C VAL A 42 5.14 -1.53 -0.75
N ILE A 43 5.25 -1.49 0.57
CA ILE A 43 4.76 -0.38 1.39
C ILE A 43 5.88 0.64 1.59
N ASP A 44 5.63 1.87 1.16
CA ASP A 44 6.59 2.96 1.34
C ASP A 44 6.59 3.48 2.77
N ARG A 45 7.79 3.45 3.38
CA ARG A 45 8.02 3.78 4.80
C ARG A 45 8.23 5.27 5.04
N TYR A 46 7.26 6.09 4.66
CA TYR A 46 7.30 7.55 4.88
C TYR A 46 7.38 7.89 6.38
N ASP A 47 6.78 7.09 7.27
CA ASP A 47 6.94 7.18 8.73
C ASP A 47 8.40 7.26 9.18
N ARG A 48 9.30 6.48 8.56
CA ARG A 48 10.74 6.49 8.88
C ARG A 48 11.43 7.76 8.38
N VAL A 49 11.01 8.28 7.23
CA VAL A 49 11.55 9.54 6.68
C VAL A 49 11.13 10.71 7.57
N LEU A 50 9.85 10.73 7.97
CA LEU A 50 9.32 11.71 8.90
C LEU A 50 10.04 11.68 10.25
N ASP A 51 10.19 10.50 10.84
CA ASP A 51 10.92 10.29 12.11
C ASP A 51 12.36 10.81 12.01
N GLU A 52 13.09 10.44 10.95
CA GLU A 52 14.46 10.93 10.72
C GLU A 52 14.52 12.46 10.64
N TYR A 53 13.53 13.10 10.00
CA TYR A 53 13.45 14.55 9.96
C TYR A 53 13.18 15.16 11.35
N VAL A 54 12.12 14.71 12.03
CA VAL A 54 11.67 15.36 13.29
C VAL A 54 12.58 15.06 14.46
N SER A 55 13.17 13.87 14.52
CA SER A 55 14.03 13.40 15.61
C SER A 55 15.48 13.83 15.45
N LEU A 56 16.00 13.89 14.22
CA LEU A 56 17.42 14.22 13.95
C LEU A 56 17.64 15.58 13.28
N ASN A 57 16.56 16.32 12.94
CA ASN A 57 16.63 17.53 12.14
C ASN A 57 17.36 17.29 10.80
N SER A 58 17.10 16.14 10.17
CA SER A 58 17.75 15.68 8.94
C SER A 58 17.26 16.46 7.72
N TYR A 59 18.10 17.34 7.17
CA TYR A 59 17.81 18.05 5.92
C TYR A 59 17.67 17.11 4.71
N THR A 60 18.34 15.94 4.74
CA THR A 60 18.18 14.92 3.70
C THR A 60 16.79 14.29 3.77
N ALA A 61 16.29 13.98 4.96
CA ALA A 61 14.94 13.49 5.16
C ALA A 61 13.90 14.52 4.72
N LEU A 62 14.08 15.79 5.12
CA LEU A 62 13.25 16.90 4.66
C LEU A 62 13.22 17.02 3.12
N GLY A 63 14.40 16.90 2.49
CA GLY A 63 14.50 16.89 1.03
C GLY A 63 13.67 15.77 0.39
N ARG A 64 13.68 14.56 0.97
CA ARG A 64 12.84 13.44 0.50
C ARG A 64 11.35 13.69 0.74
N MET A 65 10.97 14.24 1.88
CA MET A 65 9.56 14.61 2.15
C MET A 65 9.05 15.54 1.05
N ASN A 66 9.83 16.57 0.70
CA ASN A 66 9.42 17.59 -0.28
C ASN A 66 9.52 17.13 -1.75
N THR A 67 10.26 16.06 -2.06
CA THR A 67 10.51 15.64 -3.46
C THR A 67 9.98 14.24 -3.79
N GLN A 68 10.14 13.28 -2.89
CA GLN A 68 9.73 11.89 -3.07
C GLN A 68 8.34 11.63 -2.50
N TYR A 69 7.96 12.32 -1.42
CA TYR A 69 6.68 12.15 -0.74
C TYR A 69 5.84 13.45 -0.64
N PRO A 70 5.70 14.24 -1.72
CA PRO A 70 5.07 15.56 -1.63
C PRO A 70 3.58 15.48 -1.30
N MET A 71 2.87 14.44 -1.73
CA MET A 71 1.44 14.28 -1.47
C MET A 71 1.19 13.79 -0.05
N GLU A 72 1.95 12.81 0.42
CA GLU A 72 1.94 12.30 1.79
C GLU A 72 2.28 13.41 2.79
N THR A 73 3.32 14.20 2.49
CA THR A 73 3.72 15.35 3.31
C THR A 73 2.61 16.39 3.39
N LYS A 74 2.00 16.73 2.24
CA LYS A 74 0.89 17.68 2.20
C LYS A 74 -0.32 17.16 2.98
N LEU A 75 -0.76 15.93 2.73
CA LEU A 75 -1.90 15.31 3.41
C LEU A 75 -1.67 15.27 4.93
N LEU A 76 -0.48 14.86 5.37
CA LEU A 76 -0.14 14.83 6.79
C LEU A 76 -0.25 16.23 7.42
N ILE A 77 0.40 17.23 6.82
CA ILE A 77 0.47 18.58 7.37
C ILE A 77 -0.89 19.28 7.35
N GLU A 78 -1.57 19.26 6.21
CA GLU A 78 -2.78 20.06 5.97
C GLU A 78 -4.05 19.38 6.47
N ASP A 79 -4.22 18.09 6.18
CA ASP A 79 -5.51 17.40 6.37
C ASP A 79 -5.54 16.59 7.67
N VAL A 80 -4.45 15.87 7.98
CA VAL A 80 -4.37 14.98 9.14
C VAL A 80 -4.05 15.75 10.42
N LEU A 81 -2.95 16.53 10.41
CA LEU A 81 -2.49 17.28 11.58
C LEU A 81 -3.06 18.69 11.65
N LYS A 82 -3.56 19.22 10.53
CA LYS A 82 -4.16 20.56 10.42
C LYS A 82 -3.21 21.67 10.90
N LEU A 83 -1.93 21.56 10.53
CA LEU A 83 -0.89 22.53 10.87
C LEU A 83 -0.84 23.71 9.89
N GLY A 84 -1.87 23.91 9.06
CA GLY A 84 -1.91 24.95 8.04
C GLY A 84 -1.17 24.57 6.75
N PRO A 85 -1.04 25.50 5.79
CA PRO A 85 -0.56 25.19 4.44
C PRO A 85 0.89 24.69 4.43
N VAL A 86 1.17 23.67 3.62
CA VAL A 86 2.52 23.09 3.47
C VAL A 86 3.51 24.06 2.84
N ASN A 87 3.02 24.99 2.00
CA ASN A 87 3.83 26.02 1.34
C ASN A 87 4.12 27.23 2.23
N ASP A 88 3.65 27.25 3.48
CA ASP A 88 3.97 28.31 4.43
C ASP A 88 5.46 28.21 4.84
N PRO A 89 6.22 29.33 4.89
CA PRO A 89 7.64 29.31 5.26
C PRO A 89 7.96 28.68 6.62
N ASN A 90 6.97 28.60 7.51
CA ASN A 90 7.11 28.02 8.85
C ASN A 90 6.48 26.62 8.96
N ALA A 91 5.98 26.01 7.87
CA ALA A 91 5.33 24.69 7.91
C ALA A 91 6.24 23.61 8.51
N GLU A 92 7.50 23.57 8.07
CA GLU A 92 8.52 22.63 8.55
C GLU A 92 8.81 22.78 10.05
N GLN A 93 8.84 24.03 10.54
CA GLN A 93 9.04 24.33 11.96
C GLN A 93 7.83 23.91 12.80
N ARG A 94 6.61 24.18 12.33
CA ARG A 94 5.38 23.76 13.01
C ARG A 94 5.29 22.24 13.08
N LEU A 95 5.59 21.55 11.97
CA LEU A 95 5.63 20.09 11.93
C LEU A 95 6.63 19.56 12.95
N ARG A 96 7.89 20.01 12.90
CA ARG A 96 8.89 19.54 13.85
C ARG A 96 8.50 19.84 15.30
N HIS A 97 8.00 21.04 15.58
CA HIS A 97 7.55 21.40 16.93
C HIS A 97 6.43 20.47 17.43
N TYR A 98 5.50 20.11 16.55
CA TYR A 98 4.42 19.18 16.88
C TYR A 98 4.94 17.79 17.29
N TYR A 99 5.95 17.27 16.57
CA TYR A 99 6.54 15.95 16.87
C TYR A 99 7.54 15.96 18.04
N LEU A 100 7.94 17.12 18.57
CA LEU A 100 8.79 17.20 19.76
C LEU A 100 8.03 16.91 21.07
N ASP A 101 6.70 16.77 21.02
CA ASP A 101 5.91 16.35 22.17
C ASP A 101 6.34 14.94 22.63
N SER A 102 6.53 14.76 23.94
CA SER A 102 7.00 13.49 24.50
C SER A 102 6.04 12.33 24.24
N THR A 103 4.74 12.60 24.16
CA THR A 103 3.72 11.60 23.84
C THR A 103 3.86 11.13 22.40
N VAL A 104 4.14 12.06 21.48
CA VAL A 104 4.36 11.76 20.07
C VAL A 104 5.66 10.97 19.88
N GLN A 105 6.72 11.30 20.62
CA GLN A 105 7.97 10.54 20.61
C GLN A 105 7.76 9.08 21.03
N VAL A 106 6.93 8.82 22.04
CA VAL A 106 6.56 7.45 22.44
C VAL A 106 5.87 6.69 21.30
N LEU A 107 5.02 7.37 20.51
CA LEU A 107 4.38 6.75 19.35
C LEU A 107 5.39 6.40 18.25
N LEU A 108 6.32 7.31 17.95
CA LEU A 108 7.37 7.07 16.96
C LEU A 108 8.24 5.86 17.35
N ASP A 109 8.70 5.83 18.61
CA ASP A 109 9.51 4.73 19.14
C ASP A 109 8.79 3.39 19.04
N GLU A 110 7.51 3.36 19.43
CA GLU A 110 6.73 2.13 19.44
C GLU A 110 6.41 1.63 18.02
N VAL A 111 6.12 2.55 17.09
CA VAL A 111 5.97 2.23 15.66
C VAL A 111 7.27 1.66 15.11
N HIS A 112 8.41 2.31 15.38
CA HIS A 112 9.72 1.83 14.94
C HIS A 112 9.99 0.41 15.46
N ARG A 113 9.65 0.15 16.72
CA ARG A 113 9.84 -1.14 17.39
C ARG A 113 8.96 -2.26 16.82
N GLN A 114 7.68 -2.00 16.57
CA GLN A 114 6.73 -3.03 16.12
C GLN A 114 6.76 -3.26 14.60
N TYR A 115 7.09 -2.24 13.82
CA TYR A 115 7.02 -2.27 12.36
C TYR A 115 8.41 -2.27 11.73
N GLY A 116 9.31 -3.10 12.27
CA GLY A 116 10.60 -3.41 11.64
C GLY A 116 10.42 -4.15 10.33
N ASP A 117 9.51 -5.12 10.33
CA ASP A 117 9.09 -5.97 9.22
C ASP A 117 7.65 -5.65 8.81
N MET A 118 7.39 -5.62 7.50
CA MET A 118 6.09 -5.34 6.87
C MET A 118 5.62 -6.46 5.94
N SER A 119 6.41 -7.53 5.78
CA SER A 119 6.18 -8.53 4.73
C SER A 119 4.85 -9.27 4.86
N ASP A 120 4.33 -9.43 6.08
CA ASP A 120 2.99 -9.98 6.32
C ASP A 120 1.89 -9.06 5.77
N ILE A 121 1.97 -7.76 6.06
CA ILE A 121 1.02 -6.75 5.60
C ILE A 121 1.12 -6.59 4.07
N GLU A 122 2.32 -6.57 3.51
CA GLU A 122 2.60 -6.52 2.07
C GLU A 122 2.02 -7.73 1.32
N ALA A 123 2.21 -8.94 1.87
CA ALA A 123 1.64 -10.16 1.31
C ALA A 123 0.10 -10.14 1.33
N ASP A 124 -0.50 -9.67 2.42
CA ASP A 124 -1.96 -9.56 2.53
C ASP A 124 -2.54 -8.53 1.57
N PHE A 125 -1.92 -7.35 1.40
CA PHE A 125 -2.31 -6.38 0.38
C PHE A 125 -2.17 -6.96 -1.03
N SER A 126 -1.05 -7.63 -1.31
CA SER A 126 -0.80 -8.24 -2.62
C SER A 126 -1.90 -9.22 -2.99
N ARG A 127 -2.30 -10.08 -2.05
CA ARG A 127 -3.42 -11.03 -2.23
C ARG A 127 -4.73 -10.29 -2.51
N VAL A 128 -5.08 -9.29 -1.71
CA VAL A 128 -6.35 -8.57 -1.86
C VAL A 128 -6.41 -7.81 -3.18
N PHE A 129 -5.35 -7.09 -3.57
CA PHE A 129 -5.33 -6.38 -4.83
C PHE A 129 -5.31 -7.30 -6.04
N GLU A 130 -4.69 -8.48 -5.95
CA GLU A 130 -4.81 -9.52 -6.98
C GLU A 130 -6.27 -9.97 -7.14
N GLU A 131 -6.97 -10.26 -6.03
CA GLU A 131 -8.39 -10.62 -6.07
C GLU A 131 -9.26 -9.51 -6.66
N LEU A 132 -8.99 -8.25 -6.32
CA LEU A 132 -9.70 -7.09 -6.89
C LEU A 132 -9.44 -6.97 -8.39
N LYS A 133 -8.19 -7.12 -8.84
CA LYS A 133 -7.83 -7.13 -10.27
C LYS A 133 -8.48 -8.27 -11.05
N GLN A 134 -8.67 -9.44 -10.43
CA GLN A 134 -9.38 -10.55 -11.06
C GLN A 134 -10.87 -10.26 -11.25
N LYS A 135 -11.49 -9.52 -10.32
CA LYS A 135 -12.91 -9.12 -10.39
C LYS A 135 -13.13 -7.92 -11.30
N ASP A 136 -12.19 -6.98 -11.31
CA ASP A 136 -12.17 -5.77 -12.13
C ASP A 136 -10.76 -5.58 -12.73
N PRO A 137 -10.54 -6.01 -13.98
CA PRO A 137 -9.25 -5.86 -14.66
C PRO A 137 -8.76 -4.40 -14.75
N ASP A 138 -9.67 -3.43 -14.75
CA ASP A 138 -9.36 -2.01 -14.87
C ASP A 138 -9.04 -1.36 -13.50
N PHE A 139 -9.26 -2.09 -12.38
CA PHE A 139 -8.99 -1.61 -11.03
C PHE A 139 -7.55 -1.08 -10.91
N ARG A 140 -7.38 0.17 -10.50
CA ARG A 140 -6.04 0.75 -10.30
C ARG A 140 -5.58 0.47 -8.89
N VAL A 141 -4.49 -0.30 -8.77
CA VAL A 141 -3.88 -0.58 -7.48
C VAL A 141 -3.31 0.73 -6.91
N PRO A 142 -3.74 1.18 -5.72
CA PRO A 142 -3.21 2.38 -5.12
C PRO A 142 -1.79 2.16 -4.62
N HIS A 143 -1.02 3.23 -4.58
CA HIS A 143 0.21 3.29 -3.82
C HIS A 143 -0.11 3.27 -2.32
N VAL A 144 0.67 2.48 -1.56
CA VAL A 144 0.47 2.28 -0.13
C VAL A 144 1.69 2.79 0.62
N TYR A 145 1.47 3.66 1.60
CA TYR A 145 2.53 4.18 2.45
C TYR A 145 2.11 4.14 3.92
N THR A 146 3.10 4.26 4.81
CA THR A 146 2.89 4.35 6.25
C THR A 146 3.28 5.70 6.80
N GLN A 147 2.60 6.12 7.86
CA GLN A 147 2.84 7.38 8.58
C GLN A 147 2.61 7.21 10.08
N VAL A 148 2.96 8.24 10.84
CA VAL A 148 2.56 8.40 12.24
C VAL A 148 1.70 9.65 12.34
N SER A 149 0.40 9.47 12.57
CA SER A 149 -0.60 10.55 12.52
C SER A 149 -0.87 11.23 13.87
N CYS A 150 -0.17 10.80 14.92
CA CYS A 150 -0.39 11.24 16.30
C CYS A 150 -1.82 10.95 16.77
N LEU A 151 -2.30 9.74 16.47
CA LEU A 151 -3.62 9.20 16.81
C LEU A 151 -4.81 9.89 16.13
N ASN A 152 -4.57 10.76 15.14
CA ASN A 152 -5.66 11.52 14.50
C ASN A 152 -6.53 10.66 13.58
N GLN A 153 -5.93 9.90 12.66
CA GLN A 153 -6.69 9.13 11.65
C GLN A 153 -6.01 7.79 11.37
N SER A 154 -6.77 6.69 11.32
CA SER A 154 -6.19 5.36 11.04
C SER A 154 -5.72 5.20 9.60
N ILE A 155 -6.58 5.58 8.65
CA ILE A 155 -6.33 5.44 7.21
C ILE A 155 -6.62 6.79 6.55
N VAL A 156 -5.71 7.21 5.67
CA VAL A 156 -5.85 8.37 4.77
C VAL A 156 -5.97 7.84 3.35
N VAL A 157 -6.92 8.36 2.59
CA VAL A 157 -7.18 7.93 1.22
C VAL A 157 -7.14 9.12 0.27
N GLY A 158 -6.54 8.92 -0.89
CA GLY A 158 -6.61 9.81 -2.04
C GLY A 158 -6.80 9.02 -3.33
N ASP A 159 -6.89 9.71 -4.47
CA ASP A 159 -7.23 9.12 -5.78
C ASP A 159 -6.54 7.78 -6.09
N THR A 160 -5.24 7.70 -5.82
CA THR A 160 -4.42 6.49 -6.04
C THR A 160 -3.53 6.18 -4.85
N LEU A 161 -3.93 6.58 -3.64
CA LEU A 161 -3.07 6.57 -2.46
C LEU A 161 -3.82 6.04 -1.23
N ILE A 162 -3.16 5.18 -0.46
CA ILE A 162 -3.57 4.74 0.87
C ILE A 162 -2.43 5.01 1.86
N GLY A 163 -2.67 5.88 2.83
CA GLY A 163 -1.79 6.13 3.97
C GLY A 163 -2.26 5.38 5.20
N ILE A 164 -1.38 4.61 5.81
CA ILE A 164 -1.65 3.81 7.01
C ILE A 164 -0.94 4.45 8.21
N SER A 165 -1.70 4.88 9.19
CA SER A 165 -1.15 5.44 10.43
C SER A 165 -0.82 4.32 11.40
N LEU A 166 0.44 3.91 11.47
CA LEU A 166 0.88 2.74 12.24
C LEU A 166 0.68 2.92 13.75
N ASP A 167 0.71 4.17 14.21
CA ASP A 167 0.41 4.57 15.59
C ASP A 167 -1.04 4.32 16.01
N LYS A 168 -1.91 3.92 15.07
CA LYS A 168 -3.29 3.49 15.33
C LYS A 168 -3.43 1.96 15.46
N TYR A 169 -2.33 1.22 15.31
CA TYR A 169 -2.32 -0.24 15.29
C TYR A 169 -1.24 -0.87 16.20
N LEU A 170 -0.87 -0.19 17.29
CA LEU A 170 0.11 -0.65 18.29
C LEU A 170 -0.39 -1.76 19.23
N GLY A 171 -1.63 -2.23 19.06
CA GLY A 171 -2.27 -3.26 19.89
C GLY A 171 -3.31 -2.68 20.84
N ALA A 172 -4.42 -3.41 21.06
CA ALA A 172 -5.56 -2.95 21.86
C ALA A 172 -5.19 -2.54 23.31
N ASP A 173 -4.15 -3.18 23.85
CA ASP A 173 -3.66 -2.96 25.21
C ASP A 173 -2.52 -1.93 25.29
N PHE A 174 -2.18 -1.24 24.18
CA PHE A 174 -1.18 -0.17 24.22
C PHE A 174 -1.63 0.93 25.20
N PRO A 175 -0.87 1.20 26.28
CA PRO A 175 -1.38 1.96 27.43
C PRO A 175 -1.93 3.34 27.08
N LEU A 176 -1.28 4.06 26.17
CA LEU A 176 -1.66 5.41 25.78
C LEU A 176 -3.06 5.47 25.16
N TYR A 177 -3.54 4.38 24.54
CA TYR A 177 -4.89 4.38 23.96
C TYR A 177 -6.00 4.52 24.99
N ALA A 178 -5.76 4.13 26.26
CA ALA A 178 -6.78 4.21 27.30
C ALA A 178 -7.20 5.66 27.61
N ASP A 179 -6.35 6.64 27.30
CA ASP A 179 -6.62 8.06 27.50
C ASP A 179 -7.50 8.67 26.40
N PHE A 180 -7.57 8.03 25.22
CA PHE A 180 -8.20 8.59 24.02
C PHE A 180 -9.34 7.74 23.44
N TYR A 181 -9.40 6.43 23.75
CA TYR A 181 -10.30 5.49 23.10
C TYR A 181 -11.01 4.55 24.07
N THR A 182 -12.26 4.19 23.73
CA THR A 182 -13.02 3.18 24.47
C THR A 182 -12.45 1.78 24.26
N GLN A 183 -12.85 0.82 25.10
CA GLN A 183 -12.43 -0.58 24.95
C GLN A 183 -12.85 -1.16 23.59
N GLU A 184 -14.04 -0.82 23.11
CA GLU A 184 -14.56 -1.29 21.82
C GLU A 184 -13.75 -0.73 20.64
N GLN A 185 -13.36 0.55 20.70
CA GLN A 185 -12.49 1.15 19.69
C GLN A 185 -11.12 0.48 19.68
N ARG A 186 -10.53 0.29 20.87
CA ARG A 186 -9.21 -0.34 21.03
C ARG A 186 -9.18 -1.78 20.52
N ALA A 187 -10.27 -2.52 20.63
CA ALA A 187 -10.37 -3.88 20.11
C ALA A 187 -10.07 -4.00 18.60
N GLN A 188 -10.16 -2.90 17.85
CA GLN A 188 -9.84 -2.84 16.42
C GLN A 188 -8.48 -2.21 16.10
N MET A 189 -7.71 -1.81 17.11
CA MET A 189 -6.44 -1.08 16.97
C MET A 189 -5.22 -2.01 17.01
N ASN A 190 -5.32 -3.14 16.29
CA ASN A 190 -4.30 -4.17 16.20
C ASN A 190 -3.82 -4.35 14.75
N ARG A 191 -2.58 -4.81 14.59
CA ARG A 191 -1.90 -5.00 13.29
C ARG A 191 -2.75 -5.76 12.27
N GLU A 192 -3.47 -6.80 12.69
CA GLU A 192 -4.32 -7.64 11.82
C GLU A 192 -5.48 -6.89 11.17
N PHE A 193 -5.82 -5.70 11.66
CA PHE A 193 -6.89 -4.88 11.11
C PHE A 193 -6.43 -3.88 10.05
N ILE A 194 -5.11 -3.68 9.89
CA ILE A 194 -4.54 -2.71 8.95
C ILE A 194 -5.10 -2.90 7.54
N VAL A 195 -4.94 -4.10 6.97
CA VAL A 195 -5.33 -4.37 5.57
C VAL A 195 -6.84 -4.25 5.39
N ARG A 196 -7.62 -4.82 6.32
CA ARG A 196 -9.08 -4.73 6.28
C ARG A 196 -9.55 -3.27 6.28
N ASP A 197 -9.05 -2.48 7.22
CA ASP A 197 -9.48 -1.10 7.39
C ASP A 197 -9.04 -0.23 6.21
N ALA A 198 -7.82 -0.43 5.72
CA ALA A 198 -7.29 0.23 4.54
C ALA A 198 -8.16 -0.01 3.29
N ILE A 199 -8.48 -1.27 3.01
CA ILE A 199 -9.30 -1.65 1.86
C ILE A 199 -10.72 -1.10 2.02
N ASN A 200 -11.31 -1.22 3.21
CA ASN A 200 -12.66 -0.68 3.47
C ASN A 200 -12.72 0.83 3.25
N ALA A 201 -11.72 1.58 3.73
CA ALA A 201 -11.65 3.03 3.54
C ALA A 201 -11.48 3.39 2.05
N TYR A 202 -10.60 2.69 1.34
CA TYR A 202 -10.36 2.95 -0.08
C TYR A 202 -11.57 2.64 -0.95
N MET A 203 -12.24 1.50 -0.72
CA MET A 203 -13.45 1.14 -1.46
C MET A 203 -14.60 2.12 -1.21
N GLN A 204 -14.74 2.65 0.00
CA GLN A 204 -15.70 3.72 0.29
C GLN A 204 -15.36 5.01 -0.44
N PHE A 205 -14.08 5.37 -0.50
CA PHE A 205 -13.62 6.55 -1.24
C PHE A 205 -13.91 6.45 -2.74
N LEU A 206 -13.66 5.29 -3.36
CA LEU A 206 -13.97 5.06 -4.79
C LEU A 206 -15.47 5.07 -5.12
N GLY A 207 -16.33 4.85 -4.12
CA GLY A 207 -17.78 4.83 -4.29
C GLY A 207 -18.47 6.20 -4.20
N ASN A 208 -17.75 7.23 -3.78
CA ASN A 208 -18.24 8.61 -3.64
C ASN A 208 -17.89 9.46 -4.86
#